data_AF-A0A2M6NZD6-F1
#
_entry.id   AF-A0A2M6NZD6-F1
#
_cell.length_a   1.000
_cell.length_b   1.000
_cell.length_c   1.000
_cell.angle_alpha   90.00
_cell.angle_beta   90.00
_cell.angle_gamma   90.00
#
_symmetry.space_group_name_H-M   'P 1'
#
loop_
_entity.id
_entity.type
_entity.pdbx_description
1 polymer ?
#
loop_
_entity_poly.entity_id
_entity_poly.type
_entity_poly.pdbx_seq_one_letter_code
_entity_poly.pdbx_strand_id
1 'polypeptide(L)' 'MKILIATGIFPPEIGGPATYVPRIAKEFLDRDHFVSVITYSDTYVHERDVHYPFLVKRIKRVNTLW' A
#
# COMPACT_ATOMS: atom_id res chain seq x y z
N MET A 1 7.62 8.14 14.22
CA MET A 1 6.98 9.20 13.38
C MET A 1 5.69 8.67 12.76
N LYS A 2 4.87 9.51 12.11
CA LYS A 2 3.73 9.07 11.28
C LYS A 2 4.12 9.16 9.79
N ILE A 3 4.11 8.03 9.09
CA ILE A 3 4.58 7.90 7.71
C ILE A 3 3.44 7.38 6.83
N LEU A 4 3.19 8.08 5.72
CA LEU A 4 2.29 7.64 4.66
C LEU A 4 3.12 7.36 3.42
N ILE A 5 3.09 6.12 2.92
CA ILE A 5 3.72 5.75 1.66
C ILE A 5 2.65 5.80 0.57
N ALA A 6 2.80 6.72 -0.39
CA ALA A 6 1.94 6.80 -1.56
C ALA A 6 2.61 6.10 -2.75
N THR A 7 1.93 5.13 -3.36
CA THR A 7 2.47 4.36 -4.50
C THR A 7 1.41 4.08 -5.55
N GLY A 8 1.79 4.10 -6.83
CA GLY A 8 0.87 3.82 -7.93
C GLY A 8 0.38 2.36 -7.99
N ILE A 9 1.19 1.43 -7.48
CA ILE A 9 0.89 -0.01 -7.42
C ILE A 9 1.39 -0.61 -6.10
N PHE A 10 0.77 -1.70 -5.69
CA PHE A 10 1.09 -2.49 -4.49
C PHE A 10 0.69 -3.94 -4.78
N PRO A 11 1.14 -4.99 -4.06
CA PRO A 11 0.63 -6.34 -4.29
C PRO A 11 -0.91 -6.33 -4.22
N PRO A 12 -1.67 -6.99 -5.11
CA PRO A 12 -1.28 -8.06 -6.02
C PRO A 12 -0.50 -7.66 -7.27
N GLU A 13 -0.50 -6.39 -7.65
CA GLU A 13 0.17 -5.92 -8.86
C GLU A 13 1.69 -6.18 -8.81
N ILE A 14 2.29 -6.45 -9.95
CA ILE A 14 3.74 -6.74 -10.08
C ILE A 14 4.47 -5.46 -10.48
N GLY A 15 5.58 -5.17 -9.80
CA GLY A 15 6.47 -4.08 -10.17
C GLY A 15 7.35 -3.63 -9.00
N GLY A 16 8.18 -2.62 -9.25
CA GLY A 16 9.12 -2.09 -8.26
C GLY A 16 8.44 -1.75 -6.93
N PRO A 17 7.48 -0.80 -6.91
CA PRO A 17 6.83 -0.41 -5.66
C PRO A 17 6.12 -1.55 -4.95
N ALA A 18 5.45 -2.43 -5.70
CA ALA A 18 4.81 -3.60 -5.11
C ALA A 18 5.81 -4.57 -4.44
N THR A 19 7.07 -4.56 -4.89
CA THR A 19 8.15 -5.38 -4.33
C THR A 19 8.82 -4.72 -3.12
N TYR A 20 9.17 -3.43 -3.20
CA TYR A 20 9.97 -2.78 -2.16
C TYR A 20 9.14 -2.10 -1.06
N VAL A 21 7.91 -1.63 -1.34
CA VAL A 21 7.10 -0.91 -0.35
C VAL A 21 6.79 -1.75 0.88
N PRO A 22 6.39 -3.04 0.77
CA PRO A 22 6.17 -3.87 1.96
C PRO A 22 7.41 -3.99 2.86
N ARG A 23 8.61 -4.07 2.24
CA ARG A 23 9.89 -4.19 2.96
C ARG A 23 10.24 -2.89 3.68
N ILE A 24 10.11 -1.76 2.99
CA ILE A 24 10.37 -0.43 3.58
C ILE A 24 9.36 -0.11 4.69
N ALA A 25 8.08 -0.42 4.48
CA ALA A 25 7.04 -0.22 5.48
C ALA A 25 7.30 -1.04 6.75
N LYS A 26 7.71 -2.31 6.59
CA LYS A 26 8.12 -3.15 7.70
C LYS A 26 9.34 -2.58 8.45
N GLU A 27 10.37 -2.14 7.73
CA GLU A 27 11.56 -1.56 8.35
C GLU A 27 11.23 -0.31 9.19
N PHE A 28 10.31 0.53 8.73
CA PHE A 28 9.86 1.67 9.52
C PHE A 28 9.05 1.26 10.76
N LEU A 29 8.18 0.25 10.65
CA LEU A 29 7.46 -0.30 11.81
C LEU A 29 8.42 -0.88 12.85
N ASP A 30 9.43 -1.65 12.40
CA ASP A 30 10.44 -2.27 13.26
C ASP A 30 11.29 -1.20 14.01
N ARG A 31 11.27 0.06 13.55
CA ARG A 31 11.90 1.23 14.20
C ARG A 31 10.90 2.10 14.98
N ASP A 32 9.77 1.53 15.38
CA ASP A 32 8.74 2.19 16.19
C ASP A 32 8.13 3.42 15.51
N HIS A 33 7.86 3.31 14.20
CA HIS A 33 7.11 4.31 13.46
C HIS A 33 5.72 3.80 13.08
N PHE A 34 4.75 4.70 13.00
CA PHE A 34 3.42 4.39 12.49
C PHE A 34 3.43 4.53 10.98
N VAL A 35 3.06 3.46 10.27
CA VAL A 35 3.10 3.41 8.80
C VAL A 35 1.72 3.08 8.25
N SER A 36 1.37 3.73 7.14
CA SER A 36 0.25 3.36 6.30
C SER A 36 0.63 3.48 4.82
N VAL A 37 -0.04 2.72 3.97
CA VAL A 37 0.15 2.73 2.51
C VAL A 37 -1.14 3.19 1.85
N ILE A 38 -1.03 4.09 0.87
CA ILE A 38 -2.11 4.42 -0.05
C ILE A 38 -1.70 4.08 -1.47
N THR A 39 -2.58 3.40 -2.19
CA THR A 39 -2.28 2.92 -3.55
C THR A 39 -3.51 2.86 -4.45
N TYR A 40 -3.30 2.81 -5.76
CA TYR A 40 -4.36 2.51 -6.70
C TYR A 40 -4.56 1.00 -6.83
N SER A 41 -5.80 0.57 -7.06
CA SER A 41 -6.13 -0.83 -7.34
C SER A 41 -7.46 -0.94 -8.07
N ASP A 42 -7.84 -2.13 -8.56
CA ASP A 42 -9.13 -2.33 -9.20
C ASP A 42 -10.24 -2.64 -8.17
N THR A 43 -9.85 -2.89 -6.92
CA THR A 43 -10.73 -3.13 -5.77
C THR A 43 -10.42 -2.16 -4.62
N TYR A 44 -11.41 -1.91 -3.75
CA TYR A 44 -11.22 -1.09 -2.55
C TYR A 44 -10.53 -1.82 -1.41
N VAL A 45 -10.63 -3.15 -1.39
CA VAL A 45 -10.02 -4.04 -0.41
C VAL A 45 -9.45 -5.22 -1.19
N HIS A 46 -8.28 -5.68 -0.79
CA HIS A 46 -7.71 -6.93 -1.29
C HIS A 46 -7.47 -7.87 -0.10
N GLU A 47 -7.82 -9.16 -0.25
CA GLU A 47 -7.71 -10.15 0.83
C GLU A 47 -6.30 -10.22 1.44
N ARG A 48 -5.26 -10.12 0.60
CA ARG A 48 -3.86 -10.09 1.03
C ARG A 48 -3.49 -8.92 1.94
N ASP A 49 -4.28 -7.84 1.97
CA ASP A 49 -3.98 -6.68 2.79
C ASP A 49 -3.97 -7.02 4.29
N VAL A 50 -4.73 -8.04 4.71
CA VAL A 50 -4.79 -8.51 6.10
C VAL A 50 -3.48 -9.09 6.62
N HIS A 51 -2.55 -9.44 5.72
CA HIS A 51 -1.26 -10.01 6.09
C HIS A 51 -0.20 -8.94 6.39
N TYR A 52 -0.49 -7.67 6.13
CA TYR A 52 0.42 -6.58 6.45
C TYR A 52 0.16 -6.04 7.86
N PRO A 53 1.21 -5.77 8.65
CA PRO A 53 1.09 -5.16 9.98
C PRO A 53 0.80 -3.65 9.93
N PHE A 54 0.40 -3.12 8.78
CA PHE A 54 0.09 -1.71 8.54
C PHE A 54 -1.18 -1.59 7.67
N LEU A 55 -1.85 -0.44 7.79
CA LEU A 55 -3.03 -0.15 6.97
C LEU A 55 -2.65 0.00 5.50
N VAL A 56 -3.39 -0.67 4.62
CA VAL A 56 -3.38 -0.46 3.18
C VAL A 56 -4.71 0.15 2.75
N LYS A 57 -4.68 1.39 2.25
CA LYS A 57 -5.85 2.06 1.67
C LYS A 57 -5.76 2.01 0.15
N ARG A 58 -6.75 1.39 -0.49
CA ARG A 58 -6.83 1.31 -1.95
C ARG A 58 -7.80 2.34 -2.51
N ILE A 59 -7.37 3.02 -3.56
CA ILE A 59 -8.19 3.92 -4.36
C ILE A 59 -8.52 3.19 -5.65
N LYS A 60 -9.81 2.92 -5.88
CA LYS A 60 -10.25 2.20 -7.07
C LYS A 60 -9.88 3.00 -8.33
N ARG A 61 -9.22 2.37 -9.30
CA ARG A 61 -8.98 2.93 -10.63
C ARG A 61 -10.33 3.02 -11.33
N VAL A 62 -10.88 4.22 -11.37
CA VAL A 62 -12.07 4.53 -12.16
C VAL A 62 -11.67 5.58 -13.19
N ASN A 63 -11.90 5.27 -14.46
CA ASN A 63 -11.75 6.25 -15.52
C ASN A 63 -13.09 6.96 -15.70
N THR A 64 -13.46 7.82 -14.75
CA THR A 64 -14.61 8.71 -14.93
C THR A 64 -14.13 9.98 -15.59
N LEU A 65 -13.72 9.86 -16.86
CA LEU A 65 -13.76 10.98 -17.77
C LEU A 65 -15.15 10.89 -18.41
N TRP A 66 -16.04 11.79 -17.94
CA TRP A 66 -17.41 12.06 -18.43
C TRP A 66 -18.48 11.05 -17.99
#